data_AF-A0A964G5P0-F1
#
_entry.id   AF-A0A964G5P0-F1
#
_cell.length_a   1.000
_cell.length_b   1.000
_cell.length_c   1.000
_cell.angle_alpha   90.00
_cell.angle_beta   90.00
_cell.angle_gamma   90.00
#
_symmetry.space_group_name_H-M   'P 1'
#
loop_
_entity.id
_entity.type
_entity.pdbx_description
1 polymer ?
#
loop_
_entity_poly.entity_id
_entity_poly.type
_entity_poly.pdbx_seq_one_letter_code
_entity_poly.pdbx_strand_id
1 'polypeptide(L)'
;MKKDIENEMEDELLAEYDFTQMKGGVRGKYVERYRAGTNLVLLDPDIVQAFPNDASVNEALRMLIEMVASLFCIYSAVPARDW
;
A
#
# COMPACT_ATOMS: atom_id res chain seq x y z
N MET A 1 -37.15 13.05 10.59
CA MET A 1 -36.18 13.76 11.43
C MET A 1 -34.84 13.82 10.71
N LYS A 2 -34.31 15.02 10.47
CA LYS A 2 -32.87 15.18 10.21
C LYS A 2 -32.18 15.02 11.57
N LYS A 3 -31.13 14.21 11.62
CA LYS A 3 -30.34 14.02 12.83
C LYS A 3 -29.30 15.14 12.79
N ASP A 4 -29.51 16.16 13.60
CA ASP A 4 -28.54 17.22 13.79
C ASP A 4 -27.34 16.56 14.49
N ILE A 5 -26.24 16.44 13.76
CA ILE A 5 -24.99 15.92 14.31
C ILE A 5 -24.40 17.08 15.09
N GLU A 6 -24.73 17.17 16.38
CA GLU A 6 -24.06 18.09 17.29
C GLU A 6 -22.58 17.69 17.33
N ASN A 7 -21.72 18.65 17.01
CA ASN A 7 -20.28 18.48 16.93
C ASN A 7 -19.73 18.49 18.36
N GLU A 8 -19.91 17.40 19.12
CA GLU A 8 -19.49 17.29 20.53
C GLU A 8 -17.98 17.59 20.74
N MET A 9 -17.17 17.55 19.69
CA MET A 9 -15.74 17.88 19.71
C MET A 9 -15.43 19.38 19.67
N GLU A 10 -16.41 20.23 19.38
CA GLU A 10 -16.22 21.69 19.29
C GLU A 10 -15.91 22.29 20.67
N ASP A 11 -16.45 21.71 21.74
CA ASP A 11 -16.27 22.14 23.13
C ASP A 11 -14.90 21.76 23.73
N GLU A 12 -14.18 20.79 23.14
CA GLU A 12 -12.85 20.35 23.62
C GLU A 12 -11.68 21.11 22.96
N LEU A 13 -11.93 21.83 21.86
CA LEU A 13 -10.89 22.57 21.15
C LEU A 13 -10.59 23.90 21.82
N LEU A 14 -9.31 24.21 22.03
CA LEU A 14 -8.88 25.52 22.51
C LEU A 14 -9.22 26.60 21.47
N ALA A 15 -9.64 27.77 21.92
CA ALA A 15 -10.09 28.88 21.06
C ALA A 15 -9.03 29.34 20.02
N GLU A 16 -7.76 29.04 20.25
CA GLU A 16 -6.65 29.32 19.33
C GLU A 16 -6.67 28.41 18.08
N TYR A 17 -7.37 27.29 18.12
CA TYR A 17 -7.46 26.29 17.05
C TYR A 17 -8.78 26.42 16.27
N ASP A 18 -9.05 27.61 15.73
CA ASP A 18 -10.14 27.85 14.78
C ASP A 18 -9.68 27.55 13.34
N PHE A 19 -10.00 26.35 12.86
CA PHE A 19 -9.66 25.90 11.51
C PHE A 19 -10.40 26.67 10.40
N THR A 20 -11.46 27.44 10.72
CA THR A 20 -12.16 28.28 9.73
C THR A 20 -11.34 29.51 9.33
N GLN A 21 -10.42 29.94 10.21
CA GLN A 21 -9.50 31.07 9.98
C GLN A 21 -8.29 30.67 9.14
N MET A 22 -7.98 29.37 9.04
CA MET A 22 -6.86 28.85 8.26
C MET A 22 -7.08 29.01 6.76
N LYS A 23 -6.45 30.03 6.15
CA LYS A 23 -6.40 30.18 4.70
C LYS A 23 -5.40 29.17 4.09
N GLY A 24 -5.85 28.36 3.14
CA GLY A 24 -5.00 27.44 2.37
C GLY A 24 -4.84 26.03 2.97
N GLY A 25 -5.58 25.70 4.03
CA GLY A 25 -5.69 24.32 4.53
C GLY A 25 -6.45 23.44 3.55
N VAL A 26 -5.81 22.38 3.02
CA VAL A 26 -6.45 21.41 2.12
C VAL A 26 -6.61 20.09 2.87
N ARG A 27 -7.85 19.67 3.10
CA ARG A 27 -8.15 18.37 3.72
C ARG A 27 -7.62 17.26 2.81
N GLY A 28 -6.79 16.37 3.37
CA GLY A 28 -6.23 15.24 2.62
C GLY A 28 -5.12 15.59 1.63
N LYS A 29 -4.41 16.72 1.78
CA LYS A 29 -3.29 17.14 0.90
C LYS A 29 -2.25 16.05 0.59
N TYR A 30 -2.01 15.12 1.52
CA TYR A 30 -1.08 14.00 1.37
C TYR A 30 -1.75 12.62 1.42
N VAL A 31 -3.09 12.55 1.39
CA VAL A 31 -3.84 11.28 1.45
C VAL A 31 -3.43 10.34 0.33
N GLU A 32 -3.24 10.85 -0.89
CA GLU A 32 -2.83 9.99 -2.00
C GLU A 32 -1.40 9.48 -1.86
N ARG A 33 -0.45 10.28 -1.35
CA ARG A 33 0.92 9.82 -1.10
C ARG A 33 0.97 8.78 0.00
N TYR A 34 0.11 8.92 1.01
CA TYR A 34 0.00 7.98 2.11
C TYR A 34 -0.70 6.68 1.69
N ARG A 35 -1.71 6.75 0.82
CA ARG A 35 -2.38 5.58 0.21
C ARG A 35 -1.52 4.88 -0.83
N ALA A 36 -0.68 5.63 -1.54
CA ALA A 36 0.43 5.09 -2.32
C ALA A 36 1.55 4.52 -1.43
N GLY A 37 1.45 4.75 -0.12
CA GLY A 37 2.32 4.18 0.91
C GLY A 37 2.20 2.66 0.98
N THR A 38 3.32 2.08 1.38
CA THR A 38 3.69 0.66 1.35
C THR A 38 2.55 -0.31 1.63
N ASN A 39 2.37 -1.26 0.72
CA ASN A 39 1.46 -2.38 0.93
C ASN A 39 2.11 -3.32 1.95
N LEU A 40 1.66 -3.25 3.20
CA LEU A 40 2.18 -4.09 4.28
C LEU A 40 1.54 -5.47 4.20
N VAL A 41 2.37 -6.49 4.06
CA VAL A 41 1.95 -7.90 4.00
C VAL A 41 2.56 -8.62 5.19
N LEU A 42 1.71 -9.32 5.96
CA LEU A 42 2.17 -10.20 7.02
C LEU A 42 2.73 -11.48 6.39
N LEU A 43 3.96 -11.83 6.74
CA LEU A 43 4.58 -13.09 6.34
C LEU A 43 4.38 -14.14 7.44
N ASP A 44 4.25 -15.39 7.04
CA ASP A 44 4.18 -16.51 7.97
C ASP A 44 5.50 -16.70 8.75
N PRO A 45 5.47 -17.26 9.97
CA PRO A 45 6.64 -17.32 10.85
C PRO A 45 7.82 -18.13 10.31
N ASP A 46 7.56 -19.11 9.44
CA ASP A 46 8.57 -19.91 8.76
C ASP A 46 9.28 -19.10 7.66
N ILE A 47 8.55 -18.26 6.93
CA ILE A 47 9.11 -17.37 5.91
C ILE A 47 10.00 -16.30 6.55
N VAL A 48 9.57 -15.74 7.70
CA VAL A 48 10.36 -14.76 8.46
C VAL A 48 11.69 -15.35 8.95
N GLN A 49 11.74 -16.65 9.28
CA GLN A 49 13.00 -17.31 9.65
C GLN A 49 13.97 -17.43 8.47
N ALA A 50 13.45 -17.61 7.25
CA ALA A 50 14.26 -17.70 6.04
C ALA A 50 14.75 -16.34 5.53
N PHE A 51 13.98 -15.27 5.75
CA PHE A 51 14.26 -13.93 5.25
C PHE A 51 14.36 -12.89 6.37
N PRO A 52 15.57 -12.42 6.71
CA PRO A 52 15.79 -11.53 7.85
C PRO A 52 15.35 -10.07 7.61
N ASN A 53 15.13 -9.65 6.37
CA ASN A 53 14.68 -8.28 6.04
C ASN A 53 13.87 -8.21 4.73
N ASP A 54 13.21 -7.08 4.54
CA ASP A 54 12.39 -6.75 3.37
C ASP A 54 13.18 -6.74 2.05
N ALA A 55 14.43 -6.27 2.07
CA ALA A 55 15.29 -6.27 0.88
C ALA A 55 15.48 -7.69 0.32
N SER A 56 15.75 -8.68 1.18
CA SER A 56 15.95 -10.07 0.80
C SER A 56 14.69 -10.74 0.22
N VAL A 57 13.51 -10.44 0.80
CA VAL A 57 12.22 -10.92 0.28
C VAL A 57 11.96 -10.33 -1.10
N ASN A 58 12.15 -9.03 -1.25
CA ASN A 58 11.88 -8.32 -2.49
C ASN A 58 12.82 -8.75 -3.63
N GLU A 59 14.09 -9.01 -3.33
CA GLU A 59 15.04 -9.54 -4.30
C GLU A 59 14.64 -10.95 -4.76
N ALA A 60 14.29 -11.84 -3.82
CA ALA A 60 13.84 -13.19 -4.16
C ALA A 60 12.59 -13.20 -5.06
N LEU A 61 11.60 -12.38 -4.74
CA LEU A 61 10.38 -12.26 -5.54
C LEU A 61 10.64 -11.68 -6.93
N ARG A 62 11.57 -10.72 -7.07
CA ARG A 62 11.97 -10.19 -8.38
C ARG A 62 12.64 -11.25 -9.25
N MET A 63 13.58 -12.01 -8.68
CA MET A 63 14.20 -13.13 -9.39
C MET A 63 13.16 -14.15 -9.85
N LEU A 64 12.17 -14.47 -9.00
CA LEU A 64 11.09 -15.38 -9.38
C LEU A 64 10.26 -14.82 -10.55
N ILE A 65 9.93 -13.53 -10.54
CA ILE A 65 9.21 -12.88 -11.64
C ILE A 65 10.03 -12.97 -12.93
N GLU A 66 11.34 -12.71 -12.89
CA GLU A 66 12.22 -12.82 -14.05
C GLU A 66 12.31 -14.25 -14.59
N MET A 67 12.46 -15.23 -13.70
CA MET A 67 12.49 -16.65 -14.07
C MET A 67 11.19 -17.07 -14.74
N VAL A 68 10.04 -16.69 -14.17
CA VAL A 68 8.72 -17.02 -14.73
C VAL A 68 8.51 -16.31 -16.07
N ALA A 69 8.90 -15.04 -16.19
CA ALA A 69 8.82 -14.30 -17.46
C ALA A 69 9.69 -14.95 -18.55
N SER A 70 10.90 -15.39 -18.19
CA SER A 70 11.79 -16.11 -19.10
C SER A 70 11.23 -17.48 -19.50
N LEU A 71 10.70 -18.24 -18.54
CA LEU A 71 10.02 -19.51 -18.81
C LEU A 71 8.85 -19.32 -19.77
N PHE A 72 8.00 -18.31 -19.54
CA PHE A 72 6.84 -18.05 -20.37
C PHE A 72 7.23 -17.76 -21.82
N CYS A 73 8.33 -17.03 -22.04
CA CYS A 73 8.91 -16.81 -23.36
C CYS A 73 9.35 -18.13 -24.01
N ILE A 74 10.03 -19.01 -23.27
CA ILE A 74 10.45 -20.34 -23.76
C ILE A 74 9.23 -21.18 -24.12
N TYR A 75 8.22 -21.27 -23.24
CA TYR A 75 7.02 -22.08 -23.48
C TYR A 75 6.16 -21.55 -24.63
N SER A 76 6.13 -20.23 -24.87
CA SER A 76 5.46 -19.65 -26.05
C SER A 76 6.23 -19.87 -27.37
N ALA A 77 7.53 -20.16 -27.28
CA ALA A 77 8.41 -20.37 -28.43
C ALA A 77 8.66 -21.85 -28.75
N VAL A 78 8.19 -22.80 -27.92
CA VAL A 78 8.12 -24.21 -28.28
C VAL A 78 6.97 -24.36 -29.27
N PRO A 79 7.23 -24.58 -30.58
CA PRO A 79 6.15 -24.90 -31.50
C PRO A 79 5.45 -26.14 -30.94
N ALA A 80 4.11 -26.08 -30.86
CA ALA A 80 3.28 -27.21 -30.50
C ALA A 80 3.87 -28.44 -31.19
N ARG A 81 4.39 -29.39 -30.40
CA ARG A 81 4.90 -30.63 -30.95
C ARG A 81 3.65 -31.33 -31.49
N ASP A 82 3.46 -31.19 -32.80
CA ASP A 82 2.44 -31.94 -33.55
C ASP A 82 2.67 -33.43 -33.22
N TRP A 83 1.64 -34.01 -32.60
CA TRP A 83 1.36 -35.43 -32.35
C TRP A 83 2.39 -36.46 -32.86
#